data_AF-A0A4R5VKD6-F1
#
_entry.id   AF-A0A4R5VKD6-F1
#
_cell.length_a   1.000
_cell.length_b   1.000
_cell.length_c   1.000
_cell.angle_alpha   90.00
_cell.angle_beta   90.00
_cell.angle_gamma   90.00
#
_symmetry.space_group_name_H-M   'P 1'
#
loop_
_entity.id
_entity.type
_entity.pdbx_description
1 polymer ?
#
loop_
_entity_poly.entity_id
_entity_poly.type
_entity_poly.pdbx_seq_one_letter_code
_entity_poly.pdbx_strand_id
1 'polypeptide(L)'
;MNITTIIELENNEVEAITGAQLVFAQEKIDENIIETCVECFQVNDSDDKLSTEEAMQKVFDQLKTEGVIPSKVVDFSFEMPSCERLKSKSQDAKYPPQKVVLSYMS
;
A
#
# COMPACT_ATOMS: atom_id res chain seq x y z
N MET A 1 8.88 -27.59 -7.62
CA MET A 1 8.57 -26.53 -8.59
C MET A 1 8.23 -25.31 -7.76
N ASN A 2 8.94 -24.19 -7.92
CA ASN A 2 8.67 -22.99 -7.15
C ASN A 2 7.67 -22.15 -7.94
N ILE A 3 6.54 -21.80 -7.33
CA ILE A 3 5.51 -20.96 -7.95
C ILE A 3 5.51 -19.62 -7.23
N THR A 4 5.83 -18.54 -7.95
CA THR A 4 5.64 -17.18 -7.45
C THR A 4 4.23 -16.72 -7.80
N THR A 5 3.48 -16.30 -6.79
CA THR A 5 2.17 -15.67 -6.96
C THR A 5 2.31 -14.19 -6.71
N ILE A 6 1.68 -13.38 -7.57
CA ILE A 6 1.64 -11.91 -7.45
C ILE A 6 0.17 -11.52 -7.38
N ILE A 7 -0.17 -10.72 -6.37
CA ILE A 7 -1.50 -10.17 -6.12
C ILE A 7 -1.36 -8.65 -6.20
N GLU A 8 -2.09 -8.04 -7.13
CA GLU A 8 -2.20 -6.58 -7.23
C GLU A 8 -3.50 -6.15 -6.55
N LEU A 9 -3.40 -5.25 -5.58
CA LEU A 9 -4.54 -4.67 -4.87
C LEU A 9 -4.59 -3.17 -5.16
N GLU A 10 -5.77 -2.65 -5.40
CA GLU A 10 -5.98 -1.21 -5.48
C GLU A 10 -5.93 -0.59 -4.07
N ASN A 11 -5.50 0.68 -3.96
CA ASN A 11 -5.39 1.36 -2.66
C ASN A 11 -6.67 1.25 -1.82
N ASN A 12 -7.85 1.44 -2.43
CA ASN A 12 -9.13 1.35 -1.73
C ASN A 12 -9.41 -0.04 -1.15
N GLU A 13 -8.90 -1.11 -1.76
CA GLU A 13 -9.02 -2.48 -1.24
C GLU A 13 -8.13 -2.65 -0.01
N VAL A 14 -6.90 -2.14 -0.07
CA VAL A 14 -5.97 -2.15 1.07
C VAL A 14 -6.53 -1.33 2.23
N GLU A 15 -7.09 -0.15 1.96
CA GLU A 15 -7.70 0.71 2.98
C GLU A 15 -8.92 0.05 3.62
N ALA A 16 -9.76 -0.62 2.82
CA ALA A 16 -10.92 -1.34 3.32
C ALA A 16 -10.52 -2.53 4.22
N ILE A 17 -9.47 -3.27 3.86
CA ILE A 17 -8.97 -4.40 4.63
C ILE A 17 -8.30 -3.94 5.94
N THR A 18 -7.50 -2.88 5.87
CA THR A 18 -6.74 -2.39 7.03
C THR A 18 -7.55 -1.50 7.97
N GLY A 19 -8.67 -0.96 7.47
CA GLY A 19 -9.46 0.06 8.16
C GLY A 19 -8.75 1.41 8.26
N ALA A 20 -7.70 1.62 7.45
CA ALA A 20 -6.81 2.77 7.54
C ALA A 20 -6.55 3.36 6.14
N GLN A 21 -6.52 4.69 6.03
CA GLN A 21 -6.23 5.40 4.80
C GLN A 21 -4.73 5.50 4.54
N LEU A 22 -4.31 5.37 3.29
CA LEU A 22 -2.91 5.63 2.92
C LEU A 22 -2.61 7.12 3.07
N VAL A 23 -1.68 7.47 3.97
CA VAL A 23 -1.18 8.83 4.11
C VAL A 23 0.10 8.97 3.29
N PHE A 24 0.02 9.84 2.29
CA PHE A 24 1.15 10.19 1.44
C PHE A 24 1.83 11.46 1.97
N ALA A 25 3.10 11.37 2.34
CA ALA A 25 3.93 12.54 2.61
C ALA A 25 4.42 13.15 1.30
N GLN A 26 4.24 14.45 1.15
CA GLN A 26 4.84 15.22 0.06
C GLN A 26 6.04 15.99 0.61
N GLU A 27 7.27 15.59 0.26
CA GLU A 27 8.44 16.43 0.53
C GLU A 27 8.52 17.58 -0.49
N LYS A 28 8.53 18.81 0.02
CA LYS A 28 8.74 20.05 -0.75
C LYS A 28 10.12 20.63 -0.42
N ILE A 29 10.99 20.72 -1.43
CA ILE A 29 12.22 21.51 -1.37
C ILE A 29 12.21 22.43 -2.60
N ASP A 30 12.13 23.76 -2.36
CA ASP A 30 12.12 24.85 -3.37
C ASP A 30 11.15 24.69 -4.56
N GLU A 31 9.98 25.33 -4.47
CA GLU A 31 8.92 25.50 -5.49
C GLU A 31 8.47 24.27 -6.32
N ASN A 32 9.10 23.11 -6.15
CA ASN A 32 8.86 21.87 -6.86
C ASN A 32 8.62 20.74 -5.85
N ILE A 33 7.54 19.99 -6.04
CA ILE A 33 7.27 18.76 -5.28
C ILE A 33 8.10 17.65 -5.94
N ILE A 34 8.99 17.01 -5.17
CA ILE A 34 9.94 16.03 -5.71
C ILE A 34 9.50 14.60 -5.41
N GLU A 35 8.77 14.35 -4.31
CA GLU A 35 8.58 12.97 -3.81
C GLU A 35 7.25 12.81 -3.06
N THR A 36 6.48 11.77 -3.37
CA THR A 36 5.22 11.41 -2.70
C THR A 36 5.34 9.99 -2.14
N CYS A 37 5.81 9.83 -0.91
CA CYS A 37 6.00 8.51 -0.31
C CYS A 37 4.90 8.15 0.67
N VAL A 38 4.54 6.87 0.72
CA VAL A 38 3.65 6.32 1.75
C VAL A 38 4.39 6.41 3.08
N GLU A 39 3.96 7.34 3.93
CA GLU A 39 4.61 7.59 5.23
C GLU A 39 4.01 6.68 6.29
N CYS A 40 2.68 6.52 6.28
CA CYS A 40 1.95 5.68 7.23
C CYS A 40 0.52 5.42 6.75
N PHE A 41 -0.15 4.47 7.41
CA PHE A 41 -1.58 4.25 7.28
C PHE A 41 -2.28 4.89 8.48
N GLN A 42 -3.22 5.81 8.26
CA GLN A 42 -3.98 6.43 9.35
C GLN A 42 -5.30 5.71 9.54
N VAL A 43 -5.54 5.17 10.75
CA VAL A 43 -6.79 4.49 11.06
C VAL A 43 -7.94 5.48 11.04
N ASN A 44 -9.04 5.14 10.36
CA ASN A 44 -10.23 6.00 10.34
C ASN A 44 -10.76 6.19 11.78
N ASP A 45 -11.03 7.44 12.17
CA ASP A 45 -11.50 7.85 13.51
C ASP A 45 -10.50 7.72 14.68
N SER A 46 -9.21 7.50 14.43
CA SER A 46 -8.14 7.58 15.46
C SER A 46 -6.94 8.39 14.98
N ASP A 47 -6.17 8.95 15.92
CA ASP A 47 -4.83 9.51 15.66
C ASP A 47 -3.77 8.38 15.57
N ASP A 48 -4.20 7.12 15.69
CA ASP A 48 -3.36 5.94 15.56
C ASP A 48 -2.85 5.77 14.13
N LYS A 49 -1.52 5.70 14.01
CA LYS A 49 -0.81 5.44 12.77
C LYS A 49 -0.35 3.99 12.77
N LEU A 50 -0.77 3.24 11.74
CA LEU A 50 -0.22 1.95 11.40
C LEU A 50 1.02 2.17 10.54
N SER A 51 2.10 1.47 10.86
CA SER A 51 3.22 1.37 9.94
C SER A 51 2.82 0.59 8.69
N THR A 52 3.52 0.84 7.60
CA THR A 52 3.35 0.13 6.32
C THR A 52 3.45 -1.39 6.50
N GLU A 53 4.38 -1.84 7.34
CA GLU A 53 4.59 -3.27 7.63
C GLU A 53 3.38 -3.87 8.36
N GLU A 54 2.86 -3.19 9.39
CA GLU A 54 1.69 -3.65 10.15
C GLU A 54 0.43 -3.69 9.28
N ALA A 55 0.24 -2.68 8.43
CA ALA A 55 -0.87 -2.64 7.49
C ALA A 55 -0.81 -3.81 6.50
N MET A 56 0.36 -4.08 5.93
CA MET A 56 0.54 -5.17 4.98
C MET A 56 0.45 -6.55 5.61
N GLN A 57 0.89 -6.70 6.86
CA GLN A 57 0.69 -7.94 7.61
C GLN A 57 -0.81 -8.24 7.79
N LYS A 58 -1.63 -7.22 8.12
CA LYS A 58 -3.09 -7.38 8.21
C LYS A 58 -3.70 -7.80 6.87
N VAL A 59 -3.26 -7.19 5.76
CA VAL A 59 -3.72 -7.57 4.42
C VAL A 59 -3.39 -9.03 4.12
N PHE A 60 -2.17 -9.45 4.39
CA PHE A 60 -1.73 -10.83 4.19
C PHE A 60 -2.56 -11.82 5.02
N ASP A 61 -2.78 -11.53 6.30
CA ASP A 61 -3.56 -12.40 7.20
C ASP A 61 -5.03 -12.48 6.80
N GLN A 62 -5.61 -11.37 6.31
CA GLN A 62 -6.97 -11.34 5.79
C GLN A 62 -7.09 -12.19 4.53
N LEU A 63 -6.17 -12.03 3.57
CA LEU A 63 -6.15 -12.82 2.34
C LEU A 63 -5.94 -14.33 2.59
N LYS A 64 -5.20 -14.68 3.64
CA LYS A 64 -5.10 -16.08 4.10
C LYS A 64 -6.42 -16.60 4.66
N THR A 65 -7.11 -15.78 5.44
CA THR A 65 -8.42 -16.11 6.03
C THR A 65 -9.49 -16.33 4.96
N GLU A 66 -9.46 -15.51 3.90
CA GLU A 66 -10.36 -15.63 2.75
C GLU A 66 -10.01 -16.78 1.79
N GLY A 67 -8.86 -17.44 1.99
CA GLY A 67 -8.40 -18.55 1.18
C GLY A 67 -7.76 -18.14 -0.15
N VAL A 68 -7.51 -16.84 -0.37
CA VAL A 68 -6.78 -16.33 -1.53
C VAL A 68 -5.31 -16.73 -1.44
N ILE A 69 -4.71 -16.56 -0.26
CA ILE A 69 -3.35 -17.01 0.03
C ILE A 69 -3.43 -18.36 0.76
N PRO A 70 -2.72 -19.41 0.31
CA PRO A 70 -2.70 -20.68 1.02
C PRO A 70 -2.15 -20.52 2.45
N SER A 71 -2.80 -21.13 3.44
CA SER A 71 -2.42 -21.04 4.86
C SER A 71 -0.96 -21.47 5.14
N LYS A 72 -0.41 -22.35 4.31
CA LYS A 72 0.98 -22.83 4.36
C LYS A 72 2.03 -21.76 4.03
N VAL A 73 1.64 -20.66 3.39
CA VAL A 73 2.56 -19.56 3.06
C VAL A 73 2.85 -18.79 4.35
N VAL A 74 4.13 -18.73 4.72
CA VAL A 74 4.60 -18.10 5.96
C VAL A 74 5.30 -16.78 5.72
N ASP A 75 5.66 -16.49 4.48
CA ASP A 75 6.48 -15.33 4.12
C ASP A 75 5.95 -14.71 2.83
N PHE A 76 6.06 -13.38 2.73
CA PHE A 76 5.62 -12.60 1.59
C PHE A 76 6.49 -11.34 1.43
N SER A 77 6.52 -10.81 0.23
CA SER A 77 7.11 -9.51 -0.07
C SER A 77 6.02 -8.58 -0.59
N PHE A 78 6.18 -7.29 -0.34
CA PHE A 78 5.25 -6.29 -0.83
C PHE A 78 5.99 -5.11 -1.44
N GLU A 79 5.36 -4.48 -2.43
CA GLU A 79 5.81 -3.24 -3.02
C GLU A 79 4.70 -2.20 -2.86
N MET A 80 5.05 -1.08 -2.24
CA MET A 80 4.18 0.09 -2.17
C MET A 80 4.25 0.85 -3.49
N PRO A 81 3.15 1.46 -3.93
CA PRO A 81 3.17 2.31 -5.11
C PRO A 81 4.20 3.42 -4.96
N SER A 82 4.96 3.65 -6.03
CA SER A 82 6.14 4.50 -6.01
C SER A 82 5.81 5.99 -5.93
N CYS A 83 6.71 6.71 -5.26
CA CYS A 83 6.79 8.16 -5.18
C CYS A 83 7.15 8.75 -6.55
N GLU A 84 6.19 8.79 -7.48
CA GLU A 84 6.43 9.44 -8.77
C GLU A 84 6.69 10.94 -8.59
N ARG A 85 7.73 11.45 -9.26
CA ARG A 85 7.94 12.89 -9.46
C ARG A 85 6.79 13.45 -10.30
N LEU A 86 5.76 13.97 -9.64
CA LEU A 86 4.73 14.77 -10.28
C LEU A 86 5.36 16.07 -10.81
N LYS A 87 5.81 16.07 -12.06
CA LYS A 87 6.09 17.32 -12.79
C LYS A 87 4.77 18.10 -12.90
N SER A 88 4.61 19.06 -12.00
CA SER A 88 3.76 20.24 -12.08
C SER A 88 2.57 20.11 -13.02
N LYS A 89 1.51 19.41 -12.60
CA LYS A 89 0.18 19.62 -13.15
C LYS A 89 -0.85 19.62 -12.04
N SER A 90 -1.19 20.85 -11.64
CA SER A 90 -2.50 21.31 -11.17
C SER A 90 -3.09 20.59 -9.94
N GLN A 91 -3.46 21.39 -8.95
CA GLN A 91 -4.05 21.03 -7.65
C GLN A 91 -5.43 20.31 -7.71
N ASP A 92 -5.78 19.67 -8.83
CA ASP A 92 -7.06 18.99 -9.07
C ASP A 92 -6.93 17.64 -9.80
N ALA A 93 -5.73 17.07 -9.87
CA ALA A 93 -5.56 15.72 -10.40
C ALA A 93 -5.92 14.71 -9.30
N LYS A 94 -7.11 14.09 -9.38
CA LYS A 94 -7.35 12.79 -8.72
C LYS A 94 -6.17 11.89 -9.06
N TYR A 95 -5.38 11.54 -8.04
CA TYR A 95 -4.26 10.61 -8.18
C TYR A 95 -4.76 9.39 -8.97
N PRO A 96 -4.03 8.92 -10.00
CA PRO A 96 -4.39 7.67 -10.65
C PRO A 96 -4.43 6.57 -9.58
N PRO A 97 -5.36 5.60 -9.70
CA PRO A 97 -5.45 4.50 -8.74
C PRO A 97 -4.08 3.84 -8.66
N GLN A 98 -3.49 3.88 -7.47
CA GLN A 98 -2.21 3.26 -7.24
C GLN A 98 -2.45 1.84 -6.73
N LYS A 99 -1.54 0.95 -7.13
CA LYS A 99 -1.60 -0.47 -6.79
C LYS A 99 -0.54 -0.83 -5.79
N VAL A 100 -0.94 -1.57 -4.77
CA VAL A 100 -0.05 -2.27 -3.85
C VAL A 100 0.14 -3.68 -4.38
N VAL A 101 1.39 -4.12 -4.49
CA VAL A 101 1.72 -5.46 -4.98
C VAL A 101 2.14 -6.32 -3.80
N LEU A 102 1.52 -7.49 -3.67
CA LEU A 102 1.92 -8.52 -2.72
C LEU A 102 2.39 -9.74 -3.50
N SER A 103 3.50 -10.35 -3.10
CA SER A 103 4.03 -11.54 -3.73
C SER A 103 4.51 -12.57 -2.73
N TYR A 104 4.39 -13.85 -3.07
CA TYR A 104 4.90 -14.95 -2.26
C TYR A 104 5.28 -16.15 -3.11
N MET A 105 6.11 -17.03 -2.57
CA MET A 105 6.49 -18.30 -3.20
C MET A 105 5.79 -19.48 -2.51
N SER A 106 5.38 -20.49 -3.28
CA SER A 106 4.63 -21.65 -2.77
C SER A 106 4.96 -22.99 -3.42
#